data_AF-A0A7W1HUP4-F1
#
_entry.id   AF-A0A7W1HUP4-F1
#
_cell.length_a   1.000
_cell.length_b   1.000
_cell.length_c   1.000
_cell.angle_alpha   90.00
_cell.angle_beta   90.00
_cell.angle_gamma   90.00
#
_symmetry.space_group_name_H-M   'P 1'
#
loop_
_entity.id
_entity.type
_entity.pdbx_description
1 polymer ?
#
loop_
_entity_poly.entity_id
_entity_poly.type
_entity_poly.pdbx_seq_one_letter_code
_entity_poly.pdbx_strand_id
1 'polypeptide(L)'
;MPTIKKTIEKVEGFANLSKGWRFGKGDAIDQEKRFFAVRLLEYASQYEITRANVFALADGGLLISFYIGKHTLDLTLEADGTLTTAEDFEDEQVSFLDKLCLTDAYDKIWEFNQNTLESSIQTTTNQNSEDLRVLLFPRHQATTAFPSFRPVVQLKPVEQSVSTFQITIHNLQECRQSSGMSR
;
A
#
# COMPACT_ATOMS: atom_id res chain seq x y z
N MET A 1 -3.36 9.12 -7.06
CA MET A 1 -2.55 7.89 -7.20
C MET A 1 -2.05 7.75 -8.63
N PRO A 2 -0.83 7.25 -8.86
CA PRO A 2 -0.29 7.00 -10.20
C PRO A 2 -1.13 5.94 -10.95
N THR A 3 -1.06 5.97 -12.29
CA THR A 3 -1.65 4.92 -13.13
C THR A 3 -0.68 3.76 -13.28
N ILE A 4 -1.19 2.56 -13.59
CA ILE A 4 -0.34 1.37 -13.81
C ILE A 4 0.79 1.66 -14.81
N LYS A 5 0.51 2.33 -15.93
CA LYS A 5 1.53 2.69 -16.92
C LYS A 5 2.69 3.51 -16.31
N LYS A 6 2.37 4.54 -15.53
CA LYS A 6 3.39 5.37 -14.85
C LYS A 6 4.15 4.57 -13.80
N THR A 7 3.48 3.61 -13.16
CA THR A 7 4.09 2.74 -12.16
C THR A 7 5.07 1.76 -12.82
N ILE A 8 4.77 1.23 -14.00
CA ILE A 8 5.71 0.43 -14.80
C ILE A 8 6.96 1.26 -15.16
N GLU A 9 6.78 2.50 -15.66
CA GLU A 9 7.89 3.41 -15.94
C GLU A 9 8.76 3.67 -14.68
N LYS A 10 8.12 3.75 -13.51
CA LYS A 10 8.80 3.88 -12.22
C LYS A 10 9.59 2.62 -11.83
N VAL A 11 9.04 1.42 -12.07
CA VAL A 11 9.77 0.15 -11.86
C VAL A 11 11.04 0.13 -12.70
N GLU A 12 10.95 0.44 -13.99
CA GLU A 12 12.11 0.48 -14.88
C GLU A 12 13.17 1.49 -14.42
N GLY A 13 12.73 2.62 -13.87
CA GLY A 13 13.61 3.62 -13.27
C GLY A 13 14.46 3.10 -12.10
N PHE A 14 14.01 2.05 -11.39
CA PHE A 14 14.76 1.47 -10.27
C PHE A 14 16.06 0.77 -10.69
N ALA A 15 16.24 0.48 -11.98
CA ALA A 15 17.50 -0.01 -12.51
C ALA A 15 18.69 0.93 -12.26
N ASN A 16 18.41 2.23 -12.16
CA ASN A 16 19.42 3.28 -12.08
C ASN A 16 19.62 3.79 -10.65
N LEU A 17 19.06 3.11 -9.64
CA LEU A 17 19.27 3.50 -8.26
C LEU A 17 20.73 3.30 -7.88
N SER A 18 21.38 4.38 -7.46
CA SER A 18 22.73 4.33 -6.90
C SER A 18 22.72 3.52 -5.60
N LYS A 19 23.78 2.76 -5.35
CA LYS A 19 23.99 2.14 -4.03
C LYS A 19 23.95 3.21 -2.93
N GLY A 20 23.23 2.93 -1.83
CA GLY A 20 23.09 3.86 -0.72
C GLY A 20 22.02 4.96 -0.93
N TRP A 21 21.13 4.83 -1.92
CA TRP A 21 20.11 5.84 -2.27
C TRP A 21 19.16 6.21 -1.12
N ARG A 22 19.05 5.37 -0.08
CA ARG A 22 18.19 5.59 1.09
C ARG A 22 19.01 5.72 2.37
N PHE A 23 19.44 6.95 2.68
CA PHE A 23 20.21 7.27 3.90
C PHE A 23 21.49 6.42 4.06
N GLY A 24 22.20 6.15 2.95
CA GLY A 24 23.39 5.29 2.96
C GLY A 24 23.09 3.79 2.98
N LYS A 25 21.81 3.39 2.98
CA LYS A 25 21.32 2.03 2.70
C LYS A 25 20.67 1.98 1.32
N GLY A 26 20.33 0.79 0.83
CA GLY A 26 19.70 0.64 -0.49
C GLY A 26 20.65 -0.01 -1.48
N ASP A 27 20.27 -1.18 -1.95
CA ASP A 27 20.88 -1.82 -3.10
C ASP A 27 20.08 -1.56 -4.37
N ALA A 28 20.71 -1.82 -5.52
CA ALA A 28 20.01 -1.79 -6.80
C ALA A 28 18.99 -2.93 -6.86
N ILE A 29 17.82 -2.66 -7.46
CA ILE A 29 16.80 -3.70 -7.61
C ILE A 29 17.20 -4.64 -8.74
N ASP A 30 17.23 -5.92 -8.44
CA ASP A 30 17.58 -6.97 -9.39
C ASP A 30 16.63 -7.00 -10.60
N GLN A 31 17.17 -7.37 -11.77
CA GLN A 31 16.43 -7.38 -13.02
C GLN A 31 15.23 -8.35 -12.98
N GLU A 32 15.39 -9.51 -12.35
CA GLU A 32 14.32 -10.51 -12.23
C GLU A 32 13.15 -9.95 -11.41
N LYS A 33 13.45 -9.27 -10.29
CA LYS A 33 12.43 -8.63 -9.46
C LYS A 33 11.68 -7.53 -10.18
N ARG A 34 12.38 -6.69 -10.94
CA ARG A 34 11.73 -5.66 -11.78
C ARG A 34 10.82 -6.31 -12.81
N PHE A 35 11.30 -7.37 -13.47
CA PHE A 35 10.49 -8.12 -14.44
C PHE A 35 9.21 -8.66 -13.78
N PHE A 36 9.29 -9.31 -12.63
CA PHE A 36 8.11 -9.80 -11.91
C PHE A 36 7.15 -8.68 -11.51
N ALA A 37 7.66 -7.55 -11.01
CA ALA A 37 6.83 -6.39 -10.68
C ALA A 37 6.07 -5.85 -11.90
N VAL A 38 6.73 -5.77 -13.07
CA VAL A 38 6.07 -5.37 -14.32
C VAL A 38 4.98 -6.39 -14.71
N ARG A 39 5.24 -7.69 -14.59
CA ARG A 39 4.24 -8.74 -14.89
C ARG A 39 3.02 -8.67 -13.97
N LEU A 40 3.20 -8.41 -12.67
CA LEU A 40 2.10 -8.20 -11.72
C LEU A 40 1.26 -6.96 -12.09
N LEU A 41 1.92 -5.86 -12.45
CA LEU A 41 1.26 -4.63 -12.90
C LEU A 41 0.48 -4.82 -14.21
N GLU A 42 1.06 -5.51 -15.20
CA GLU A 42 0.39 -5.87 -16.45
C GLU A 42 -0.81 -6.76 -16.20
N TYR A 43 -0.68 -7.77 -15.32
CA TYR A 43 -1.77 -8.66 -14.95
C TYR A 43 -2.92 -7.91 -14.29
N ALA A 44 -2.63 -7.05 -13.30
CA ALA A 44 -3.63 -6.20 -12.64
C ALA A 44 -4.39 -5.30 -13.64
N SER A 45 -3.70 -4.81 -14.68
CA SER A 45 -4.34 -3.97 -15.71
C SER A 45 -5.42 -4.70 -16.53
N GLN A 46 -5.39 -6.04 -16.56
CA GLN A 46 -6.41 -6.86 -17.23
C GLN A 46 -7.72 -6.92 -16.43
N TYR A 47 -7.68 -6.59 -15.13
CA TYR A 47 -8.83 -6.60 -14.22
C TYR A 47 -9.35 -5.19 -13.90
N GLU A 48 -9.20 -4.25 -14.81
CA GLU A 48 -9.66 -2.85 -14.65
C GLU A 48 -9.06 -2.11 -13.44
N ILE A 49 -8.05 -2.67 -12.79
CA ILE A 49 -7.28 -1.98 -11.76
C ILE A 49 -6.47 -0.90 -12.47
N THR A 50 -6.85 0.37 -12.30
CA THR A 50 -6.23 1.48 -13.04
C THR A 50 -5.11 2.17 -12.27
N ARG A 51 -5.05 1.98 -10.95
CA ARG A 51 -4.21 2.72 -10.03
C ARG A 51 -3.29 1.78 -9.25
N ALA A 52 -2.01 2.07 -9.32
CA ALA A 52 -1.00 1.40 -8.54
C ALA A 52 0.13 2.36 -8.18
N ASN A 53 0.93 2.02 -7.19
CA ASN A 53 2.19 2.69 -6.90
C ASN A 53 3.23 1.63 -6.57
N VAL A 54 4.50 1.99 -6.67
CA VAL A 54 5.59 1.08 -6.34
C VAL A 54 6.71 1.83 -5.61
N PHE A 55 7.32 1.17 -4.63
CA PHE A 55 8.44 1.71 -3.87
C PHE A 55 9.56 0.68 -3.80
N ALA A 56 10.79 1.14 -4.03
CA ALA A 56 11.97 0.34 -3.76
C ALA A 56 12.20 0.23 -2.23
N LEU A 57 12.54 -0.97 -1.77
CA LEU A 57 12.93 -1.22 -0.39
C LEU A 57 14.45 -1.13 -0.25
N ALA A 58 14.91 -0.89 0.98
CA ALA A 58 16.33 -0.64 1.24
C ALA A 58 17.21 -1.90 1.10
N ASP A 59 16.61 -3.08 1.14
CA ASP A 59 17.22 -4.40 1.04
C ASP A 59 17.22 -4.95 -0.40
N GLY A 60 16.73 -4.18 -1.37
CA GLY A 60 16.61 -4.62 -2.76
C GLY A 60 15.24 -5.25 -3.11
N GLY A 61 14.28 -5.21 -2.20
CA GLY A 61 12.88 -5.58 -2.45
C GLY A 61 12.05 -4.47 -3.11
N LEU A 62 10.79 -4.79 -3.42
CA LEU A 62 9.80 -3.87 -4.01
C LEU A 62 8.46 -3.99 -3.26
N LEU A 63 7.87 -2.85 -2.89
CA LEU A 63 6.48 -2.77 -2.43
C LEU A 63 5.61 -2.24 -3.56
N ILE A 64 4.62 -3.01 -4.01
CA ILE A 64 3.65 -2.66 -5.04
C ILE A 64 2.28 -2.52 -4.38
N SER A 65 1.67 -1.35 -4.46
CA SER A 65 0.35 -1.07 -3.88
C SER A 65 -0.67 -0.87 -4.99
N PHE A 66 -1.76 -1.63 -4.98
CA PHE A 66 -2.93 -1.48 -5.84
C PHE A 66 -4.07 -0.79 -5.10
N TYR A 67 -4.86 0.02 -5.81
CA TYR A 67 -5.92 0.81 -5.19
C TYR A 67 -7.25 0.71 -5.95
N ILE A 68 -8.32 0.36 -5.25
CA ILE A 68 -9.70 0.41 -5.76
C ILE A 68 -10.60 1.04 -4.70
N GLY A 69 -11.03 2.29 -4.92
CA GLY A 69 -11.83 3.02 -3.93
C GLY A 69 -11.09 3.22 -2.61
N LYS A 70 -11.60 2.59 -1.53
CA LYS A 70 -10.98 2.55 -0.19
C LYS A 70 -10.22 1.25 0.11
N HIS A 71 -10.22 0.31 -0.84
CA HIS A 71 -9.46 -0.94 -0.73
C HIS A 71 -8.03 -0.72 -1.24
N THR A 72 -7.07 -1.26 -0.50
CA THR A 72 -5.65 -1.28 -0.90
C THR A 72 -5.14 -2.71 -0.80
N LEU A 73 -4.41 -3.16 -1.83
CA LEU A 73 -3.65 -4.42 -1.80
C LEU A 73 -2.18 -4.09 -1.96
N ASP A 74 -1.41 -4.38 -0.93
CA ASP A 74 0.04 -4.26 -0.92
C ASP A 74 0.68 -5.62 -1.17
N LEU A 75 1.51 -5.71 -2.21
CA LEU A 75 2.39 -6.84 -2.51
C LEU A 75 3.83 -6.44 -2.22
N THR A 76 4.51 -7.15 -1.33
CA THR A 76 5.94 -6.95 -1.10
C THR A 76 6.72 -8.10 -1.69
N LEU A 77 7.55 -7.80 -2.70
CA LEU A 77 8.54 -8.72 -3.25
C LEU A 77 9.85 -8.53 -2.48
N GLU A 78 10.15 -9.46 -1.59
CA GLU A 78 11.30 -9.41 -0.70
C GLU A 78 12.62 -9.66 -1.45
N ALA A 79 13.74 -9.31 -0.81
CA ALA A 79 15.07 -9.46 -1.39
C ALA A 79 15.42 -10.92 -1.76
N ASP A 80 14.84 -11.90 -1.07
CA ASP A 80 15.01 -13.34 -1.31
C ASP A 80 14.07 -13.90 -2.39
N GLY A 81 13.20 -13.07 -2.96
CA GLY A 81 12.22 -13.46 -3.98
C GLY A 81 10.91 -13.99 -3.43
N THR A 82 10.72 -14.06 -2.11
CA THR A 82 9.42 -14.36 -1.50
C THR A 82 8.46 -13.18 -1.65
N LEU A 83 7.16 -13.47 -1.64
CA LEU A 83 6.11 -12.45 -1.70
C LEU A 83 5.31 -12.43 -0.41
N THR A 84 4.91 -11.23 0.02
CA THR A 84 3.91 -11.03 1.08
C THR A 84 2.77 -10.18 0.55
N THR A 85 1.56 -10.42 1.03
CA THR A 85 0.38 -9.59 0.73
C THR A 85 -0.22 -9.02 2.00
N ALA A 86 -0.62 -7.74 1.95
CA ALA A 86 -1.49 -7.13 2.94
C ALA A 86 -2.68 -6.46 2.22
N GLU A 87 -3.90 -6.74 2.65
CA GLU A 87 -5.09 -6.09 2.14
C GLU A 87 -5.73 -5.25 3.25
N ASP A 88 -6.01 -3.99 2.94
CA ASP A 88 -6.61 -3.01 3.84
C ASP A 88 -7.93 -2.48 3.25
N PHE A 89 -8.94 -2.31 4.10
CA PHE A 89 -10.21 -1.66 3.78
C PHE A 89 -10.56 -0.65 4.88
N GLU A 90 -10.81 0.61 4.50
CA GLU A 90 -11.14 1.69 5.46
C GLU A 90 -10.14 1.81 6.62
N ASP A 91 -8.84 1.69 6.31
CA ASP A 91 -7.72 1.75 7.26
C ASP A 91 -7.65 0.57 8.26
N GLU A 92 -8.42 -0.49 8.03
CA GLU A 92 -8.33 -1.76 8.75
C GLU A 92 -7.74 -2.87 7.87
N GLN A 93 -6.74 -3.58 8.39
CA GLN A 93 -6.15 -4.73 7.71
C GLN A 93 -7.13 -5.92 7.74
N VAL A 94 -7.60 -6.32 6.55
CA VAL A 94 -8.56 -7.44 6.38
C VAL A 94 -7.86 -8.75 6.04
N SER A 95 -6.66 -8.70 5.45
CA SER A 95 -5.90 -9.90 5.11
C SER A 95 -4.40 -9.67 5.21
N PHE A 96 -3.68 -10.70 5.64
CA PHE A 96 -2.22 -10.74 5.61
C PHE A 96 -1.74 -12.16 5.33
N LEU A 97 -0.87 -12.32 4.33
CA LEU A 97 -0.26 -13.60 3.99
C LEU A 97 1.22 -13.41 3.70
N ASP A 98 2.03 -14.32 4.25
CA ASP A 98 3.49 -14.31 4.16
C ASP A 98 3.98 -15.52 3.34
N LYS A 99 5.17 -15.40 2.73
CA LYS A 99 5.85 -16.45 1.96
C LYS A 99 5.03 -17.05 0.83
N LEU A 100 4.34 -16.18 0.11
CA LEU A 100 3.64 -16.52 -1.11
C LEU A 100 4.61 -16.75 -2.27
N CYS A 101 4.18 -17.60 -3.20
CA CYS A 101 4.83 -17.70 -4.50
C CYS A 101 4.16 -16.76 -5.52
N LEU A 102 4.78 -16.62 -6.70
CA LEU A 102 4.30 -15.71 -7.73
C LEU A 102 2.88 -16.04 -8.22
N THR A 103 2.51 -17.33 -8.26
CA THR A 103 1.14 -17.73 -8.66
C THR A 103 0.11 -17.28 -7.64
N ASP A 104 0.39 -17.41 -6.35
CA ASP A 104 -0.51 -16.96 -5.29
C ASP A 104 -0.74 -15.45 -5.36
N ALA A 105 0.28 -14.68 -5.73
CA ALA A 105 0.15 -13.24 -5.91
C ALA A 105 -0.79 -12.86 -7.07
N TYR A 106 -0.79 -13.63 -8.17
CA TYR A 106 -1.79 -13.43 -9.24
C TYR A 106 -3.20 -13.72 -8.75
N ASP A 107 -3.39 -14.81 -8.01
CA ASP A 107 -4.69 -15.16 -7.43
C ASP A 107 -5.17 -14.06 -6.48
N LYS A 108 -4.28 -13.48 -5.67
CA LYS A 108 -4.60 -12.35 -4.77
C LYS A 108 -5.01 -11.08 -5.51
N ILE A 109 -4.36 -10.75 -6.63
CA ILE A 109 -4.77 -9.62 -7.48
C ILE A 109 -6.19 -9.85 -8.04
N TRP A 110 -6.49 -11.08 -8.46
CA TRP A 110 -7.81 -11.44 -8.96
C TRP A 110 -8.87 -11.36 -7.85
N GLU A 111 -8.63 -11.95 -6.68
CA GLU A 111 -9.52 -11.89 -5.51
C GLU A 111 -9.81 -10.45 -5.08
N PHE A 112 -8.77 -9.61 -5.00
CA PHE A 112 -8.89 -8.19 -4.65
C PHE A 112 -9.85 -7.43 -5.58
N ASN A 113 -9.80 -7.72 -6.89
CA ASN A 113 -10.75 -7.14 -7.83
C ASN A 113 -12.18 -7.64 -7.60
N GLN A 114 -12.38 -8.94 -7.36
CA GLN A 114 -13.72 -9.50 -7.12
C GLN A 114 -14.35 -8.96 -5.83
N ASN A 115 -13.59 -8.95 -4.73
CA ASN A 115 -14.05 -8.47 -3.42
C ASN A 115 -14.54 -7.01 -3.49
N THR A 116 -13.89 -6.18 -4.31
CA THR A 116 -14.28 -4.77 -4.46
C THR A 116 -15.57 -4.59 -5.28
N LEU A 117 -15.85 -5.49 -6.23
CA LEU A 117 -17.11 -5.48 -6.98
C LEU A 117 -18.28 -5.88 -6.08
N GLU A 118 -18.09 -6.90 -5.22
CA GLU A 118 -19.13 -7.37 -4.30
C GLU A 118 -19.45 -6.32 -3.21
N SER A 119 -18.45 -5.65 -2.65
CA SER A 119 -18.65 -4.62 -1.63
C SER A 119 -19.45 -3.41 -2.16
N SER A 120 -19.32 -3.12 -3.45
CA SER A 120 -20.07 -2.06 -4.13
C SER A 120 -21.58 -2.37 -4.22
N ILE A 121 -21.96 -3.65 -4.39
CA ILE A 121 -23.36 -4.08 -4.55
C ILE A 121 -24.11 -4.07 -3.21
N GLN A 122 -23.44 -4.42 -2.11
CA GLN A 122 -24.07 -4.48 -0.79
C GLN A 122 -24.48 -3.09 -0.27
N THR A 123 -23.71 -2.05 -0.62
CA THR A 123 -23.99 -0.67 -0.16
C THR A 123 -25.28 -0.10 -0.75
N THR A 124 -25.72 -0.53 -1.93
CA THR A 124 -26.94 -0.03 -2.57
C THR A 124 -28.23 -0.74 -2.15
N THR A 125 -28.14 -1.90 -1.48
CA THR A 125 -29.31 -2.78 -1.30
C THR A 125 -29.99 -2.63 0.07
N ASN A 126 -29.41 -1.88 1.01
CA ASN A 126 -29.97 -1.69 2.37
C ASN A 126 -30.82 -0.43 2.56
N GLN A 127 -31.24 0.24 1.48
CA GLN A 127 -32.27 1.29 1.54
C GLN A 127 -33.45 0.91 0.66
N ASN A 128 -34.36 0.09 1.19
CA ASN A 128 -35.82 0.25 1.07
C ASN A 128 -36.55 -1.09 1.32
N SER A 129 -37.24 -1.20 2.46
CA SER A 129 -38.52 -1.91 2.43
C SER A 129 -39.64 -1.30 3.26
N GLU A 130 -39.52 -0.16 3.95
CA GLU A 130 -40.69 0.38 4.69
C GLU A 130 -40.98 1.89 4.68
N ASP A 131 -40.22 2.78 4.03
CA ASP A 131 -40.58 4.21 4.11
C ASP A 131 -40.25 5.10 2.89
N LEU A 132 -40.57 4.63 1.68
CA LEU A 132 -40.74 5.53 0.53
C LEU A 132 -42.11 6.21 0.58
N ARG A 133 -42.33 7.06 1.59
CA ARG A 133 -43.29 8.15 1.46
C ARG A 133 -42.68 9.19 0.52
N VAL A 134 -43.22 9.24 -0.69
CA VAL A 134 -42.96 10.26 -1.71
C VAL A 134 -43.20 11.64 -1.09
N LEU A 135 -42.14 12.28 -0.59
CA LEU A 135 -42.18 13.69 -0.22
C LEU A 135 -42.07 14.50 -1.50
N LEU A 136 -43.24 14.93 -2.00
CA LEU A 136 -43.38 16.03 -2.94
C LEU A 136 -42.76 17.28 -2.31
N PHE A 137 -41.54 17.62 -2.72
CA PHE A 137 -40.89 18.86 -2.31
C PHE A 137 -41.67 20.07 -2.84
N PRO A 138 -42.11 21.00 -1.98
CA PRO A 138 -42.52 22.32 -2.44
C PRO A 138 -41.26 23.09 -2.87
N ARG A 139 -41.31 23.63 -4.09
CA ARG A 139 -40.44 24.73 -4.54
C ARG A 139 -40.58 25.91 -3.57
N HIS A 140 -39.49 26.70 -3.48
CA HIS A 140 -39.26 27.94 -2.72
C HIS A 140 -38.58 27.70 -1.36
N GLN A 141 -37.53 28.42 -0.96
CA GLN A 141 -37.20 29.83 -1.21
C GLN A 141 -35.70 30.07 -1.03
N ALA A 142 -35.18 31.11 -1.69
CA ALA A 142 -33.82 31.58 -1.51
C ALA A 142 -33.62 32.16 -0.10
N THR A 143 -32.61 31.66 0.62
CA THR A 143 -32.19 32.24 1.91
C THR A 143 -30.76 32.75 1.82
N THR A 144 -30.61 33.94 2.38
CA THR A 144 -29.51 34.89 2.34
C THR A 144 -28.17 34.40 2.89
N ALA A 145 -27.11 35.06 2.42
CA ALA A 145 -25.70 34.89 2.74
C ALA A 145 -25.39 34.73 4.24
N PHE A 146 -24.54 33.73 4.54
CA PHE A 146 -23.91 33.54 5.85
C PHE A 146 -22.65 34.42 5.99
N PRO A 147 -22.49 35.18 7.09
CA PRO A 147 -21.20 35.79 7.43
C PRO A 147 -20.25 34.73 7.99
N SER A 148 -19.12 34.54 7.31
CA SER A 148 -17.99 33.72 7.76
C SER A 148 -17.30 34.42 8.94
N PHE A 149 -17.52 33.93 10.16
CA PHE A 149 -16.62 34.20 11.28
C PHE A 149 -15.65 33.02 11.44
N ARG A 150 -14.38 33.24 11.12
CA ARG A 150 -13.29 32.32 11.45
C ARG A 150 -12.78 32.65 12.86
N PRO A 151 -12.90 31.76 13.85
CA PRO A 151 -12.17 31.93 15.09
C PRO A 151 -10.67 31.76 14.82
N VAL A 152 -9.88 32.76 15.20
CA VAL A 152 -8.42 32.66 15.24
C VAL A 152 -8.07 31.75 16.40
N VAL A 153 -7.69 30.50 16.10
CA VAL A 153 -7.18 29.56 17.09
C VAL A 153 -5.75 29.97 17.44
N GLN A 154 -5.56 30.56 18.62
CA GLN A 154 -4.23 30.73 19.20
C GLN A 154 -3.70 29.37 19.64
N LEU A 155 -2.78 28.80 18.87
CA LEU A 155 -2.03 27.62 19.26
C LEU A 155 -1.00 28.03 20.33
N LYS A 156 -1.17 27.51 21.55
CA LYS A 156 -0.12 27.59 22.58
C LYS A 156 1.04 26.66 22.16
N PRO A 157 2.30 27.12 22.26
CA PRO A 157 3.44 26.26 22.05
C PRO A 157 3.42 25.13 23.09
N VAL A 158 3.37 23.89 22.62
CA VAL A 158 3.56 22.70 23.45
C VAL A 158 5.06 22.46 23.54
N GLU A 159 5.64 22.70 24.71
CA GLU A 159 7.00 22.28 25.00
C GLU A 159 7.01 20.75 25.11
N GLN A 160 7.40 20.08 24.02
CA GLN A 160 7.69 18.65 24.04
C GLN A 160 9.15 18.45 24.46
N SER A 161 9.36 18.09 25.73
CA SER A 161 10.64 17.57 26.20
C SER A 161 10.81 16.13 25.71
N VAL A 162 11.71 15.91 24.75
CA VAL A 162 12.10 14.56 24.31
C VAL A 162 13.16 14.03 25.27
N SER A 163 12.82 13.01 26.05
CA SER A 163 13.77 12.25 26.86
C SER A 163 14.37 11.15 25.98
N THR A 164 15.64 11.32 25.58
CA THR A 164 16.39 10.28 24.88
C THR A 164 17.05 9.36 25.91
N PHE A 165 16.63 8.10 25.98
CA PHE A 165 17.35 7.07 26.72
C PHE A 165 18.50 6.53 25.87
N GLN A 166 19.69 6.42 26.46
CA GLN A 166 20.82 5.70 25.86
C GLN A 166 20.53 4.20 25.88
N ILE A 167 20.24 3.61 24.72
CA ILE A 167 20.18 2.15 24.58
C ILE A 167 21.61 1.65 24.37
N THR A 168 22.16 1.02 25.40
CA THR A 168 23.42 0.28 25.35
C THR A 168 23.20 -1.02 24.55
N ILE A 169 23.79 -1.10 23.36
CA ILE A 169 23.79 -2.32 22.55
C ILE A 169 24.89 -3.25 23.13
N HIS A 170 24.48 -4.36 23.75
CA HIS A 170 25.40 -5.44 24.09
C HIS A 170 25.83 -6.18 22.83
N ASN A 171 27.14 -6.29 22.63
CA ASN A 171 27.77 -7.03 21.54
C ASN A 171 27.33 -8.50 21.56
N LEU A 172 26.74 -8.96 20.46
CA LEU A 172 26.51 -10.38 20.20
C LEU A 172 27.84 -11.06 19.89
N GLN A 173 28.07 -12.14 20.63
CA GLN A 173 29.28 -12.96 20.60
C GLN A 173 29.34 -13.76 19.30
N GLU A 174 30.46 -13.68 18.58
CA GLU A 174 30.73 -14.44 17.36
C GLU A 174 30.69 -15.95 17.61
N CYS A 175 29.81 -16.65 16.90
CA CYS A 175 29.78 -18.10 16.87
C CYS A 175 30.75 -18.59 15.77
N ARG A 176 31.95 -19.00 16.17
CA ARG A 176 32.93 -19.65 15.27
C ARG A 176 32.40 -21.03 14.87
N GLN A 177 32.09 -21.22 13.60
CA GLN A 177 31.89 -22.55 13.02
C GLN A 177 33.24 -23.11 12.56
N SER A 178 33.65 -24.20 13.19
CA SER A 178 34.81 -25.00 12.82
C SER A 178 34.50 -25.90 11.62
N SER A 179 35.40 -25.86 10.66
CA SER A 179 35.52 -26.72 9.47
C SER A 179 35.60 -28.21 9.81
N GLY A 180 34.90 -29.04 9.03
CA GLY A 180 35.15 -30.48 8.93
C GLY A 180 35.19 -30.91 7.46
N MET A 181 36.39 -31.11 6.92
CA MET A 181 36.60 -31.86 5.68
C MET A 181 36.63 -33.35 6.01
N SER A 182 35.80 -34.14 5.32
CA SER A 182 36.00 -35.60 5.23
C SER A 182 36.45 -35.96 3.81
N ARG A 183 37.39 -36.91 3.76
CA ARG A 183 38.13 -37.42 2.60
C ARG A 183 37.26 -38.18 1.61
#